data_AF-A0A6C0BHU8-F1
#
_entry.id   AF-A0A6C0BHU8-F1
#
_cell.length_a   1.000
_cell.length_b   1.000
_cell.length_c   1.000
_cell.angle_alpha   90.00
_cell.angle_beta   90.00
_cell.angle_gamma   90.00
#
_symmetry.space_group_name_H-M   'P 1'
#
loop_
_entity.id
_entity.type
_entity.pdbx_description
1 polymer ?
#
loop_
_entity_poly.entity_id
_entity_poly.type
_entity_poly.pdbx_seq_one_letter_code
_entity_poly.pdbx_strand_id
1 'polypeptide(L)'
;METPQNSIWGPELWTILHSSAERIGSKALGRLPGEELRIWSTLLSSLRYSLPCPQCKKHYTDYFSTHPMPQWDKDTMRHWLYELHQLVNQKTGKDNTFTMEQVELHYSQPFHFTRHVAIVRGQMVAAIRLKWVERMDMQRTMRILEELKRFYDFF
;
A
#
# COMPACT_ATOMS: atom_id res chain seq x y z
N MET A 1 -17.95 -19.16 -5.69
CA MET A 1 -17.18 -18.35 -4.71
C MET A 1 -16.10 -17.63 -5.49
N GLU A 2 -15.99 -16.31 -5.38
CA GLU A 2 -15.14 -15.53 -6.28
C GLU A 2 -13.68 -15.50 -5.81
N THR A 3 -12.77 -15.84 -6.70
CA THR A 3 -11.33 -15.69 -6.55
C THR A 3 -10.95 -14.22 -6.41
N PRO A 4 -9.93 -13.85 -5.60
CA PRO A 4 -9.49 -12.46 -5.52
C PRO A 4 -9.17 -11.88 -6.90
N GLN A 5 -9.63 -10.65 -7.17
CA GLN A 5 -9.46 -9.97 -8.45
C GLN A 5 -8.53 -8.77 -8.30
N ASN A 6 -7.42 -8.75 -9.04
CA ASN A 6 -6.43 -7.67 -9.01
C ASN A 6 -7.02 -6.31 -9.42
N SER A 7 -8.03 -6.32 -10.30
CA SER A 7 -8.79 -5.11 -10.69
C SER A 7 -9.65 -4.53 -9.56
N ILE A 8 -9.92 -5.31 -8.50
CA ILE A 8 -10.73 -4.88 -7.35
C ILE A 8 -9.83 -4.42 -6.21
N TRP A 9 -8.91 -5.25 -5.69
CA TRP A 9 -8.09 -4.84 -4.54
C TRP A 9 -6.90 -3.95 -4.90
N GLY A 10 -6.40 -4.05 -6.13
CA GLY A 10 -5.20 -3.33 -6.57
C GLY A 10 -5.37 -1.80 -6.52
N PRO A 11 -6.39 -1.23 -7.19
CA PRO A 11 -6.65 0.21 -7.13
C PRO A 11 -6.84 0.72 -5.70
N GLU A 12 -7.55 -0.04 -4.86
CA GLU A 12 -7.85 0.33 -3.48
C GLU A 12 -6.60 0.38 -2.61
N LEU A 13 -5.68 -0.60 -2.77
CA LEU A 13 -4.40 -0.58 -2.08
C LEU A 13 -3.51 0.57 -2.56
N TRP A 14 -3.50 0.87 -3.86
CA TRP A 14 -2.76 2.02 -4.39
C TRP A 14 -3.27 3.34 -3.84
N THR A 15 -4.59 3.52 -3.74
CA THR A 15 -5.20 4.68 -3.10
C THR A 15 -4.77 4.80 -1.64
N ILE A 16 -4.82 3.72 -0.86
CA ILE A 16 -4.33 3.73 0.52
C ILE A 16 -2.87 4.18 0.59
N LEU A 17 -1.98 3.57 -0.20
CA LEU A 17 -0.55 3.82 -0.12
C LEU A 17 -0.17 5.21 -0.60
N HIS A 18 -0.58 5.62 -1.81
CA HIS A 18 -0.20 6.92 -2.34
C HIS A 18 -0.85 8.06 -1.56
N SER A 19 -2.14 7.98 -1.21
CA SER A 19 -2.78 9.04 -0.43
C SER A 19 -2.24 9.14 1.00
N SER A 20 -1.79 8.03 1.59
CA SER A 20 -1.10 8.08 2.88
C SER A 20 0.29 8.68 2.77
N ALA A 21 1.03 8.38 1.69
CA ALA A 21 2.36 8.93 1.46
C ALA A 21 2.33 10.46 1.35
N GLU A 22 1.25 11.04 0.83
CA GLU A 22 1.09 12.50 0.77
C GLU A 22 0.99 13.19 2.14
N ARG A 23 0.73 12.43 3.22
CA ARG A 23 0.62 12.95 4.58
C ARG A 23 1.87 12.77 5.44
N ILE A 24 2.91 12.12 4.90
CA ILE A 24 4.16 11.92 5.62
C ILE A 24 4.75 13.26 6.06
N GLY A 25 5.13 13.34 7.34
CA GLY A 25 5.70 14.56 7.92
C GLY A 25 4.71 15.73 8.10
N SER A 26 3.40 15.51 7.97
CA SER A 26 2.40 16.56 8.18
C SER A 26 2.42 17.12 9.62
N LYS A 27 2.39 18.46 9.73
CA LYS A 27 2.60 19.22 10.99
C LYS A 27 1.60 18.91 12.11
N ALA A 28 0.43 18.38 11.78
CA ALA A 28 -0.65 18.11 12.74
C ALA A 28 -0.29 17.03 13.78
N LEU A 29 0.71 16.18 13.49
CA LEU A 29 0.97 14.95 14.28
C LEU A 29 2.15 15.05 15.24
N GLY A 30 2.59 16.26 15.60
CA GLY A 30 3.45 16.47 16.76
C GLY A 30 4.64 15.50 16.87
N ARG A 31 5.53 15.49 15.87
CA ARG A 31 6.87 14.87 15.94
C ARG A 31 6.93 13.45 16.56
N LEU A 32 6.28 12.47 15.94
CA LEU A 32 6.60 11.04 16.16
C LEU A 32 7.25 10.36 14.92
N PRO A 33 8.37 10.87 14.35
CA PRO A 33 8.99 10.27 13.16
C PRO A 33 9.33 8.79 13.32
N GLY A 34 9.71 8.36 14.53
CA GLY A 34 10.02 6.96 14.80
C GLY A 34 8.81 6.04 14.66
N GLU A 35 7.64 6.49 15.10
CA GLU A 35 6.39 5.71 14.96
C GLU A 35 5.90 5.70 13.51
N GLU A 36 5.96 6.84 12.82
CA GLU A 36 5.62 6.94 11.40
C GLU A 36 6.48 5.97 10.57
N LEU A 37 7.80 6.01 10.79
CA LEU A 37 8.77 5.08 10.20
C LEU A 37 8.42 3.62 10.52
N ARG A 38 8.13 3.30 11.78
CA ARG A 38 7.77 1.94 12.21
C ARG A 38 6.51 1.45 11.48
N ILE A 39 5.48 2.28 11.39
CA ILE A 39 4.22 1.94 10.71
C ILE A 39 4.48 1.65 9.24
N TRP A 40 5.15 2.56 8.52
CA TRP A 40 5.43 2.42 7.09
C TRP A 40 6.33 1.22 6.78
N SER A 41 7.44 1.08 7.51
CA SER A 41 8.38 -0.03 7.31
C SER A 41 7.72 -1.39 7.58
N THR A 42 6.89 -1.47 8.63
CA THR A 42 6.16 -2.70 8.94
C THR A 42 5.07 -2.96 7.90
N LEU A 43 4.37 -1.93 7.41
CA LEU A 43 3.33 -2.07 6.38
C LEU A 43 3.91 -2.60 5.07
N LEU A 44 4.93 -1.92 4.52
CA LEU A 44 5.54 -2.34 3.26
C LEU A 44 6.14 -3.75 3.38
N SER A 45 6.79 -4.06 4.50
CA SER A 45 7.29 -5.42 4.76
C SER A 45 6.17 -6.47 4.82
N SER A 46 5.02 -6.16 5.45
CA SER A 46 3.92 -7.11 5.58
C SER A 46 3.23 -7.43 4.24
N LEU A 47 3.23 -6.48 3.30
CA LEU A 47 2.66 -6.68 1.96
C LEU A 47 3.37 -7.79 1.16
N ARG A 48 4.63 -8.12 1.46
CA ARG A 48 5.32 -9.28 0.88
C ARG A 48 4.56 -10.60 1.07
N TYR A 49 3.78 -10.68 2.13
CA TYR A 49 3.09 -11.90 2.55
C TYR A 49 1.57 -11.82 2.43
N SER A 50 0.99 -10.61 2.47
CA SER A 50 -0.46 -10.44 2.57
C SER A 50 -1.18 -10.10 1.26
N LEU A 51 -0.47 -9.78 0.15
CA LEU A 51 -1.16 -9.47 -1.11
C LEU A 51 -1.99 -10.68 -1.58
N PRO A 52 -3.26 -10.48 -1.96
CA PRO A 52 -4.19 -11.58 -2.29
C PRO A 52 -3.98 -12.14 -3.71
N CYS A 53 -2.73 -12.17 -4.19
CA CYS A 53 -2.34 -12.75 -5.48
C CYS A 53 -0.91 -13.30 -5.38
N PRO A 54 -0.68 -14.61 -5.60
CA PRO A 54 0.65 -15.22 -5.49
C PRO A 54 1.70 -14.58 -6.39
N GLN A 55 1.35 -14.25 -7.63
CA GLN A 55 2.27 -13.60 -8.58
C GLN A 55 2.62 -12.17 -8.15
N CYS A 56 1.63 -11.39 -7.69
CA CYS A 56 1.87 -10.05 -7.15
C CYS A 56 2.79 -10.10 -5.92
N LYS A 57 2.59 -11.05 -4.99
CA LYS A 57 3.48 -11.24 -3.84
C LYS A 57 4.92 -11.49 -4.25
N LYS A 58 5.14 -12.37 -5.24
CA LYS A 58 6.47 -12.67 -5.77
C LYS A 58 7.12 -11.40 -6.33
N HIS A 59 6.45 -10.73 -7.26
CA HIS A 59 6.98 -9.52 -7.88
C HIS A 59 7.23 -8.39 -6.89
N TYR A 60 6.31 -8.18 -5.94
CA TYR A 60 6.47 -7.16 -4.90
C TYR A 60 7.63 -7.51 -3.96
N THR A 61 7.78 -8.78 -3.59
CA THR A 61 8.90 -9.24 -2.75
C THR A 61 10.24 -9.04 -3.45
N ASP A 62 10.33 -9.37 -4.74
CA ASP A 62 11.54 -9.18 -5.54
C ASP A 62 11.89 -7.68 -5.62
N TYR A 63 10.90 -6.83 -5.93
CA TYR A 63 11.08 -5.38 -5.98
C TYR A 63 11.53 -4.81 -4.62
N PHE A 64 10.81 -5.13 -3.55
CA PHE A 64 11.11 -4.67 -2.19
C PHE A 64 12.52 -5.07 -1.74
N SER A 65 12.99 -6.27 -2.14
CA SER A 65 14.32 -6.76 -1.77
C SER A 65 15.45 -6.11 -2.59
N THR A 66 15.16 -5.61 -3.79
CA THR A 66 16.15 -5.04 -4.71
C THR A 66 16.17 -3.51 -4.73
N HIS A 67 15.13 -2.87 -4.22
CA HIS A 67 14.99 -1.41 -4.16
C HIS A 67 14.81 -0.98 -2.69
N PRO A 68 15.86 -1.07 -1.85
CA PRO A 68 15.75 -0.64 -0.45
C PRO A 68 15.51 0.87 -0.39
N MET A 69 14.70 1.31 0.57
CA MET A 69 14.42 2.72 0.77
C MET A 69 15.60 3.40 1.49
N PRO A 70 16.29 4.39 0.87
CA PRO A 70 17.49 4.99 1.45
C PRO A 70 17.16 5.87 2.67
N GLN A 71 15.98 6.47 2.68
CA GLN A 71 15.48 7.33 3.73
C GLN A 71 13.94 7.30 3.74
N TRP A 72 13.34 7.52 4.91
CA TRP A 72 11.89 7.41 5.10
C TRP A 72 11.26 8.79 5.25
N ASP A 73 11.50 9.63 4.25
CA ASP A 73 10.80 10.91 4.09
C ASP A 73 9.72 10.84 3.01
N LYS A 74 8.93 11.91 2.93
CA LYS A 74 7.80 12.01 2.02
C LYS A 74 8.22 11.82 0.57
N ASP A 75 9.25 12.53 0.11
CA ASP A 75 9.65 12.52 -1.31
C ASP A 75 10.20 11.17 -1.72
N THR A 76 10.99 10.53 -0.86
CA THR A 76 11.53 9.19 -1.12
C THR A 76 10.43 8.14 -1.15
N MET A 77 9.47 8.18 -0.21
CA MET A 77 8.32 7.28 -0.23
C MET A 77 7.48 7.45 -1.50
N ARG A 78 7.17 8.70 -1.88
CA ARG A 78 6.39 9.02 -3.09
C ARG A 78 7.07 8.48 -4.33
N HIS A 79 8.37 8.73 -4.47
CA HIS A 79 9.16 8.26 -5.60
C HIS A 79 9.22 6.73 -5.65
N TRP A 80 9.49 6.08 -4.52
CA TRP A 80 9.58 4.62 -4.45
C TRP A 80 8.27 3.92 -4.82
N LEU A 81 7.13 4.43 -4.33
CA LEU A 81 5.81 3.92 -4.68
C LEU A 81 5.49 4.16 -6.16
N TYR A 82 5.86 5.33 -6.68
CA TYR A 82 5.68 5.66 -8.10
C TYR A 82 6.46 4.70 -9.00
N GLU A 83 7.75 4.49 -8.75
CA GLU A 83 8.59 3.56 -9.54
C GLU A 83 8.03 2.13 -9.50
N LEU A 84 7.59 1.67 -8.33
CA LEU A 84 6.94 0.38 -8.18
C LEU A 84 5.67 0.28 -9.04
N HIS A 85 4.80 1.29 -8.97
CA HIS A 85 3.54 1.30 -9.70
C HIS A 85 3.78 1.37 -11.22
N GLN A 86 4.76 2.15 -11.66
CA GLN A 86 5.19 2.23 -13.06
C GLN A 86 5.69 0.88 -13.58
N LEU A 87 6.50 0.16 -12.79
CA LEU A 87 6.93 -1.18 -13.13
C LEU A 87 5.75 -2.16 -13.27
N VAL A 88 4.77 -2.05 -12.36
CA VAL A 88 3.53 -2.86 -12.44
C VAL A 88 2.72 -2.50 -13.69
N ASN A 89 2.57 -1.22 -14.01
CA ASN A 89 1.85 -0.77 -15.20
C ASN A 89 2.51 -1.28 -16.48
N GLN A 90 3.84 -1.14 -16.60
CA GLN A 90 4.61 -1.66 -17.73
C GLN A 90 4.42 -3.19 -17.88
N LYS A 91 4.54 -3.95 -16.79
CA LYS A 91 4.36 -5.42 -16.81
C LYS A 91 2.93 -5.86 -17.16
N THR A 92 1.94 -5.02 -16.89
CA THR A 92 0.51 -5.34 -17.13
C THR A 92 -0.05 -4.68 -18.39
N GLY A 93 0.78 -3.98 -19.16
CA GLY A 93 0.37 -3.28 -20.38
C GLY A 93 -0.58 -2.11 -20.11
N LYS A 94 -0.57 -1.56 -18.89
CA LYS A 94 -1.32 -0.35 -18.53
C LYS A 94 -0.53 0.90 -18.91
N ASP A 95 -1.26 2.00 -19.04
CA ASP A 95 -0.66 3.32 -19.23
C ASP A 95 0.41 3.61 -18.16
N ASN A 96 1.58 4.04 -18.61
CA ASN A 96 2.69 4.48 -17.74
C ASN A 96 3.04 5.96 -17.94
N THR A 97 2.21 6.72 -18.64
CA THR A 97 2.47 8.15 -18.88
C THR A 97 2.14 9.05 -17.70
N PHE A 98 1.56 8.47 -16.63
CA PHE A 98 1.16 9.20 -15.44
C PHE A 98 2.37 9.84 -14.75
N THR A 99 2.42 11.16 -14.65
CA THR A 99 3.56 11.88 -14.07
C THR A 99 3.46 11.95 -12.55
N MET A 100 4.58 12.18 -11.88
CA MET A 100 4.60 12.42 -10.42
C MET A 100 3.69 13.57 -9.98
N GLU A 101 3.55 14.62 -10.78
CA GLU A 101 2.64 15.74 -10.51
C GLU A 101 1.17 15.29 -10.60
N GLN A 102 0.83 14.44 -11.58
CA GLN A 102 -0.51 13.87 -11.69
C GLN A 102 -0.82 12.90 -10.55
N VAL A 103 0.18 12.13 -10.08
CA VAL A 103 0.09 11.29 -8.87
C VAL A 103 -0.27 12.15 -7.66
N GLU A 104 0.46 13.25 -7.44
CA GLU A 104 0.18 14.17 -6.34
C GLU A 104 -1.25 14.70 -6.42
N LEU A 105 -1.65 15.22 -7.57
CA LEU A 105 -2.97 15.81 -7.77
C LEU A 105 -4.08 14.79 -7.53
N HIS A 106 -3.89 13.56 -8.00
CA HIS A 106 -4.86 12.48 -7.87
C HIS A 106 -5.00 11.99 -6.42
N TYR A 107 -3.88 11.72 -5.75
CA TYR A 107 -3.88 11.08 -4.43
C TYR A 107 -3.97 12.06 -3.25
N SER A 108 -3.82 13.37 -3.48
CA SER A 108 -4.04 14.40 -2.45
C SER A 108 -5.53 14.70 -2.20
N GLN A 109 -6.44 14.15 -3.00
CA GLN A 109 -7.88 14.35 -2.82
C GLN A 109 -8.40 13.62 -1.56
N PRO A 110 -9.47 14.11 -0.92
CA PRO A 110 -10.12 13.39 0.18
C PRO A 110 -10.59 11.99 -0.26
N PHE A 111 -10.38 10.99 0.59
CA PHE A 111 -10.77 9.60 0.32
C PHE A 111 -11.22 8.90 1.61
N HIS A 112 -12.11 7.91 1.48
CA HIS A 112 -12.63 7.13 2.61
C HIS A 112 -11.72 5.94 2.91
N PHE A 113 -10.68 6.14 3.71
CA PHE A 113 -9.68 5.12 4.05
C PHE A 113 -10.32 3.80 4.48
N THR A 114 -11.32 3.85 5.38
CA THR A 114 -12.00 2.67 5.88
C THR A 114 -12.68 1.85 4.78
N ARG A 115 -13.22 2.53 3.75
CA ARG A 115 -13.86 1.88 2.60
C ARG A 115 -12.84 1.10 1.77
N HIS A 116 -11.71 1.72 1.45
CA HIS A 116 -10.63 1.06 0.69
C HIS A 116 -10.07 -0.14 1.44
N VAL A 117 -9.82 0.00 2.76
CA VAL A 117 -9.34 -1.10 3.60
C VAL A 117 -10.36 -2.24 3.65
N ALA A 118 -11.66 -1.95 3.72
CA ALA A 118 -12.69 -2.98 3.74
C ALA A 118 -12.69 -3.84 2.46
N ILE A 119 -12.46 -3.23 1.30
CA ILE A 119 -12.38 -3.94 0.01
C ILE A 119 -11.12 -4.81 -0.04
N VAL A 120 -9.94 -4.25 0.30
CA VAL A 120 -8.68 -5.00 0.36
C VAL A 120 -8.80 -6.19 1.34
N ARG A 121 -9.38 -5.97 2.52
CA ARG A 121 -9.62 -7.01 3.52
C ARG A 121 -10.49 -8.14 2.98
N GLY A 122 -11.58 -7.83 2.28
CA GLY A 122 -12.46 -8.84 1.70
C GLY A 122 -11.71 -9.76 0.72
N GLN A 123 -10.82 -9.17 -0.09
CA GLN A 123 -10.02 -9.88 -1.08
C GLN A 123 -8.92 -10.73 -0.41
N MET A 124 -8.29 -10.25 0.68
CA MET A 124 -7.40 -11.07 1.51
C MET A 124 -8.12 -12.25 2.19
N VAL A 125 -9.34 -12.06 2.68
CA VAL A 125 -10.15 -13.15 3.27
C VAL A 125 -10.46 -14.22 2.23
N ALA A 126 -10.80 -13.84 0.99
CA ALA A 126 -10.96 -14.79 -0.10
C ALA A 126 -9.65 -15.54 -0.40
N ALA A 127 -8.51 -14.85 -0.38
CA ALA A 127 -7.18 -15.44 -0.59
C ALA A 127 -6.78 -16.46 0.48
N ILE A 128 -7.19 -16.26 1.75
CA ILE A 128 -6.97 -17.24 2.83
C ILE A 128 -7.64 -18.58 2.51
N ARG A 129 -8.87 -18.56 1.99
CA ARG A 129 -9.60 -19.79 1.64
C ARG A 129 -8.91 -20.59 0.53
N LEU A 130 -8.15 -19.90 -0.32
CA LEU A 130 -7.34 -20.48 -1.39
C LEU A 130 -5.91 -20.83 -0.95
N LYS A 131 -5.56 -20.63 0.33
CA LYS A 131 -4.21 -20.80 0.88
C LYS A 131 -3.15 -19.93 0.20
N TRP A 132 -3.57 -18.79 -0.35
CA TRP A 132 -2.66 -17.82 -0.95
C TRP A 132 -2.10 -16.85 0.08
N VAL A 133 -2.80 -16.63 1.19
CA VAL A 133 -2.39 -15.72 2.27
C VAL A 133 -2.63 -16.46 3.58
N GLU A 134 -1.66 -16.40 4.50
CA GLU A 134 -1.85 -16.93 5.85
C GLU A 134 -2.71 -15.98 6.69
N ARG A 135 -3.55 -16.54 7.56
CA ARG A 135 -4.42 -15.73 8.44
C ARG A 135 -3.62 -14.74 9.29
N MET A 136 -2.44 -15.14 9.75
CA MET A 136 -1.58 -14.31 10.59
C MET A 136 -1.01 -13.11 9.83
N ASP A 137 -0.63 -13.29 8.55
CA ASP A 137 -0.10 -12.20 7.71
C ASP A 137 -1.16 -11.15 7.39
N MET A 138 -2.39 -11.62 7.11
CA MET A 138 -3.54 -10.74 6.94
C MET A 138 -3.84 -9.97 8.23
N GLN A 139 -3.90 -10.63 9.38
CA GLN A 139 -4.15 -9.97 10.66
C GLN A 139 -3.07 -8.94 11.01
N ARG A 140 -1.79 -9.26 10.77
CA ARG A 140 -0.69 -8.30 10.95
C ARG A 140 -0.89 -7.08 10.07
N THR A 141 -1.17 -7.27 8.77
CA THR A 141 -1.38 -6.15 7.84
C THR A 141 -2.58 -5.28 8.26
N MET A 142 -3.70 -5.88 8.67
CA MET A 142 -4.87 -5.13 9.12
C MET A 142 -4.61 -4.31 10.39
N ARG A 143 -3.82 -4.82 11.34
CA ARG A 143 -3.43 -4.06 12.53
C ARG A 143 -2.61 -2.83 12.16
N ILE A 144 -1.67 -2.97 11.23
CA ILE A 144 -0.83 -1.85 10.79
C ILE A 144 -1.64 -0.80 10.03
N LEU A 145 -2.61 -1.22 9.20
CA LEU A 145 -3.53 -0.29 8.53
C LEU A 145 -4.42 0.46 9.52
N GLU A 146 -4.83 -0.17 10.62
CA GLU A 146 -5.55 0.49 11.71
C GLU A 146 -4.66 1.49 12.46
N GLU A 147 -3.39 1.15 12.70
CA GLU A 147 -2.39 2.10 13.24
C GLU A 147 -2.20 3.29 12.30
N LEU A 148 -2.03 3.05 11.00
CA LEU A 148 -1.91 4.08 9.96
C LEU A 148 -3.15 5.00 9.92
N LYS A 149 -4.35 4.41 10.01
CA LYS A 149 -5.63 5.14 10.06
C LYS A 149 -5.64 6.13 11.22
N ARG A 150 -5.30 5.66 12.42
CA ARG A 150 -5.27 6.49 13.63
C ARG A 150 -4.16 7.52 13.57
N PHE A 151 -3.00 7.13 13.05
CA PHE A 151 -1.83 7.98 12.94
C PHE A 151 -2.13 9.21 12.08
N TYR A 152 -2.80 9.05 10.94
CA TYR A 152 -3.12 10.17 10.03
C TYR A 152 -4.54 10.74 10.14
N ASP A 153 -5.28 10.34 11.18
CA ASP A 153 -6.68 10.71 11.43
C ASP A 153 -7.58 10.55 10.19
N PHE A 154 -7.51 9.36 9.58
CA PHE A 154 -8.34 9.01 8.43
C PHE A 154 -9.74 8.56 8.83
N PHE A 155 -10.74 8.89 7.99
CA PHE A 155 -12.13 8.46 8.12
C PHE A 155 -12.43 7.12 7.43
#